data_AF-A0A1I0KB56-F1
#
_entry.id   AF-A0A1I0KB56-F1
#
_cell.length_a   1.000
_cell.length_b   1.000
_cell.length_c   1.000
_cell.angle_alpha   90.00
_cell.angle_beta   90.00
_cell.angle_gamma   90.00
#
_symmetry.space_group_name_H-M   'P 1'
#
loop_
_entity.id
_entity.type
_entity.pdbx_description
1 polymer ?
#
loop_
_entity_poly.entity_id
_entity_poly.type
_entity_poly.pdbx_seq_one_letter_code
_entity_poly.pdbx_strand_id
1 'polypeptide(L)'
;MVDYMPRRQAGELEHMMILSTVIGSGQIDIPGPYAHYLHEGILYVSPTTGSSWAKKDEIKVPTDRLLTYAGAPMRGKKFFDRMKADHKDDILKDAQALVDRGGKT
;
A
#
# COMPACT_ATOMS: atom_id res chain seq x y z
N MET A 1 -3.61 -4.32 8.57
CA MET A 1 -3.06 -3.58 7.40
C MET A 1 -1.54 -3.72 7.29
N VAL A 2 -0.79 -3.41 8.36
CA VAL A 2 0.69 -3.53 8.41
C VAL A 2 1.22 -4.88 7.91
N ASP A 3 0.56 -5.99 8.24
CA ASP A 3 1.01 -7.34 7.85
C ASP A 3 1.03 -7.56 6.33
N TYR A 4 0.21 -6.82 5.60
CA TYR A 4 0.12 -6.88 4.14
C TYR A 4 1.15 -5.97 3.46
N MET A 5 1.60 -4.92 4.14
CA MET A 5 2.47 -3.92 3.55
C MET A 5 3.88 -4.48 3.29
N PRO A 6 4.46 -4.21 2.11
CA PRO A 6 5.87 -4.44 1.86
C PRO A 6 6.75 -3.74 2.90
N ARG A 7 7.68 -4.47 3.50
CA ARG A 7 8.63 -3.93 4.48
C ARG A 7 10.02 -3.81 3.85
N ARG A 8 10.54 -2.60 3.77
CA ARG A 8 12.00 -2.35 3.70
C ARG A 8 12.52 -2.13 5.12
N GLN A 9 13.84 -2.14 5.28
CA GLN A 9 14.60 -2.13 6.54
C GLN A 9 13.83 -1.62 7.77
N ALA A 10 13.36 -0.36 7.77
CA ALA A 10 12.71 0.26 8.93
C ALA A 10 11.18 0.36 8.84
N GLY A 11 10.51 -0.25 7.84
CA GLY A 11 9.06 -0.17 7.70
C GLY A 11 8.56 1.21 7.26
N GLU A 12 9.31 1.89 6.41
CA GLU A 12 9.06 3.28 6.01
C GLU A 12 7.66 3.49 5.42
N LEU A 13 7.17 2.53 4.63
CA LEU A 13 5.82 2.55 4.06
C LEU A 13 4.72 2.62 5.14
N GLU A 14 4.86 1.81 6.19
CA GLU A 14 3.95 1.77 7.33
C GLU A 14 4.01 3.09 8.10
N HIS A 15 5.22 3.57 8.40
CA HIS A 15 5.40 4.83 9.10
C HIS A 15 4.80 6.01 8.33
N MET A 16 5.02 6.09 7.01
CA MET A 16 4.44 7.14 6.17
C MET A 16 2.92 7.08 6.15
N MET A 17 2.34 5.87 6.11
CA MET A 17 0.89 5.71 6.19
C MET A 17 0.34 6.25 7.51
N ILE A 18 0.92 5.84 8.64
CA ILE A 18 0.47 6.25 9.98
C ILE A 18 0.57 7.76 10.14
N LEU A 19 1.65 8.38 9.66
CA LEU A 19 1.88 9.82 9.78
C LEU A 19 0.98 10.66 8.85
N SER A 20 0.55 10.10 7.72
CA SER A 20 -0.18 10.86 6.69
C SER A 20 -1.69 10.67 6.74
N THR A 21 -2.16 9.59 7.38
CA THR A 21 -3.59 9.26 7.41
C THR A 21 -4.27 9.91 8.60
N VAL A 22 -5.32 10.69 8.33
CA VAL A 22 -6.21 11.23 9.38
C VAL A 22 -7.26 10.18 9.72
N ILE A 23 -7.26 9.71 10.97
CA ILE A 23 -8.25 8.75 11.49
C ILE A 23 -9.65 9.37 11.36
N GLY A 24 -10.59 8.59 10.80
CA GLY A 24 -11.98 9.03 10.58
C GLY A 24 -12.23 9.78 9.26
N SER A 25 -11.20 10.07 8.46
CA SER A 25 -11.36 10.75 7.16
C SER A 25 -12.03 9.87 6.08
N GLY A 26 -12.04 8.56 6.26
CA GLY A 26 -12.48 7.59 5.24
C GLY A 26 -11.44 7.33 4.14
N GLN A 27 -10.25 7.91 4.25
CA GLN A 27 -9.14 7.75 3.32
C GLN A 27 -7.89 7.22 4.04
N ILE A 28 -7.08 6.43 3.33
CA ILE A 28 -5.75 6.02 3.78
C ILE A 28 -4.74 6.62 2.81
N ASP A 29 -3.81 7.41 3.34
CA ASP A 29 -2.77 8.07 2.57
C ASP A 29 -1.45 7.35 2.75
N ILE A 30 -0.85 6.90 1.64
CA ILE A 30 0.41 6.16 1.64
C ILE A 30 1.39 6.87 0.71
N PRO A 31 1.89 8.06 1.11
CA PRO A 31 2.79 8.83 0.27
C PRO A 31 4.19 8.23 0.27
N GLY A 32 4.91 8.45 -0.83
CA GLY A 32 6.32 8.09 -0.94
C GLY A 32 6.71 7.72 -2.37
N PRO A 33 7.98 7.93 -2.76
CA PRO A 33 8.43 7.76 -4.14
C PRO A 33 8.37 6.30 -4.64
N TYR A 34 8.17 5.33 -3.75
CA TYR A 34 8.06 3.91 -4.07
C TYR A 34 6.67 3.30 -3.81
N ALA A 35 5.75 4.04 -3.18
CA ALA A 35 4.50 3.48 -2.69
C ALA A 35 3.64 2.89 -3.82
N HIS A 36 3.48 3.64 -4.90
CA HIS A 36 2.75 3.19 -6.10
C HIS A 36 3.37 1.91 -6.71
N TYR A 37 4.69 1.88 -6.89
CA TYR A 37 5.36 0.74 -7.53
C TYR A 37 5.29 -0.52 -6.68
N LEU A 38 5.42 -0.37 -5.36
CA LEU A 38 5.27 -1.47 -4.40
C LEU A 38 3.81 -1.95 -4.32
N HIS A 39 2.84 -1.06 -4.53
CA HIS A 39 1.42 -1.42 -4.63
C HIS A 39 1.11 -2.19 -5.90
N GLU A 40 1.55 -1.73 -7.08
CA GLU A 40 1.32 -2.46 -8.33
C GLU A 40 2.07 -3.80 -8.36
N GLY A 41 3.26 -3.84 -7.76
CA GLY A 41 4.10 -5.02 -7.69
C GLY A 41 4.69 -5.46 -9.02
N ILE A 42 4.87 -4.49 -9.91
CA ILE A 42 5.66 -4.62 -11.12
C ILE A 42 6.90 -3.74 -10.99
N LEU A 43 7.99 -4.17 -11.61
CA LEU A 43 9.21 -3.40 -11.66
C LEU A 43 9.00 -2.21 -12.59
N TYR A 44 9.26 -1.01 -12.08
CA TYR A 44 9.29 0.22 -12.84
C TYR A 44 10.74 0.65 -13.07
N VAL A 45 11.06 1.02 -14.30
CA VAL A 45 12.41 1.38 -14.73
C VAL A 45 12.45 2.72 -15.44
N SER A 46 13.62 3.34 -15.46
CA SER A 46 13.90 4.49 -16.32
C SER A 46 13.71 4.11 -17.79
N PRO A 47 12.95 4.89 -18.58
CA PRO A 47 12.77 4.61 -20.00
C PRO A 47 14.06 4.78 -20.81
N THR A 48 15.03 5.56 -20.31
CA THR A 48 16.29 5.84 -21.01
C THR A 48 17.39 4.83 -20.70
N THR A 49 17.42 4.29 -19.47
CA THR A 49 18.51 3.41 -19.01
C THR A 49 18.07 1.99 -18.68
N GLY A 50 16.77 1.73 -18.57
CA GLY A 50 16.25 0.44 -18.06
C GLY A 50 16.54 0.18 -16.58
N SER A 51 17.16 1.13 -15.87
CA SER A 51 17.51 1.00 -14.45
C SER A 51 16.29 1.16 -13.54
N SER A 52 16.26 0.43 -12.43
CA SER A 52 15.30 0.67 -11.33
C SER A 52 15.53 2.02 -10.62
N TRP A 53 16.63 2.70 -10.92
CA TRP A 53 16.92 4.06 -10.49
C TRP A 53 16.78 4.99 -11.69
N ALA A 54 15.76 5.84 -11.66
CA ALA A 54 15.54 6.85 -12.69
C ALA A 54 16.30 8.13 -12.37
N LYS A 55 16.68 8.87 -13.40
CA LYS A 55 17.30 10.18 -13.22
C LYS A 55 16.30 11.15 -12.60
N LYS A 56 16.81 12.26 -12.07
CA LYS A 56 15.96 13.36 -11.61
C LYS A 56 15.02 13.77 -12.75
N ASP A 57 13.74 13.95 -12.41
CA ASP A 57 12.66 14.36 -13.32
C ASP A 57 12.27 13.31 -14.41
N GLU A 58 12.83 12.10 -14.36
CA GLU A 58 12.36 10.99 -15.21
C GLU A 58 11.17 10.25 -14.58
N ILE A 59 10.10 10.10 -15.36
CA ILE A 59 8.97 9.25 -15.00
C ILE A 59 9.30 7.81 -15.40
N LYS A 60 9.27 6.90 -14.43
CA LYS A 60 9.49 5.48 -14.68
C LYS A 60 8.33 4.85 -15.44
N VAL A 61 8.66 3.89 -16.31
CA VAL A 61 7.71 3.08 -17.06
C VAL A 61 7.59 1.67 -16.46
N PRO A 62 6.40 1.06 -16.49
CA PRO A 62 6.23 -0.32 -16.02
C PRO A 62 6.96 -1.30 -16.93
N THR A 63 7.25 -2.48 -16.39
CA THR A 63 7.75 -3.65 -17.13
C THR A 63 6.85 -4.86 -16.84
N ASP A 64 7.05 -5.96 -17.57
CA ASP A 64 6.33 -7.21 -17.33
C ASP A 64 6.87 -8.01 -16.13
N ARG A 65 7.93 -7.51 -15.47
CA ARG A 65 8.57 -8.21 -14.35
C ARG A 65 7.86 -7.93 -13.04
N LEU A 66 7.38 -8.97 -12.38
CA LEU A 66 6.83 -8.87 -11.01
C LEU A 66 7.92 -8.63 -9.97
N LEU A 67 7.56 -7.90 -8.92
CA LEU A 67 8.39 -7.75 -7.72
C LEU A 67 8.25 -8.98 -6.81
N THR A 68 9.37 -9.33 -6.16
CA THR A 68 9.40 -10.30 -5.07
C THR A 68 9.39 -9.57 -3.73
N TYR A 69 8.61 -10.06 -2.77
CA TYR A 69 8.43 -9.43 -1.47
C TYR A 69 8.98 -10.30 -0.35
N ALA A 70 9.76 -9.69 0.54
CA ALA A 70 10.14 -10.33 1.80
C ALA A 70 8.89 -10.49 2.68
N GLY A 71 8.64 -11.71 3.18
CA GLY A 71 7.42 -12.04 3.92
C GLY A 71 6.21 -12.37 3.03
N ALA A 72 6.43 -12.68 1.75
CA ALA A 72 5.42 -13.36 0.94
C ALA A 72 5.06 -14.73 1.57
N PRO A 73 3.81 -15.22 1.42
CA PRO A 73 2.77 -14.66 0.57
C PRO A 73 1.98 -13.51 1.22
N MET A 74 2.06 -13.33 2.54
CA MET A 74 1.24 -12.36 3.26
C MET A 74 1.47 -10.93 2.74
N ARG A 75 2.74 -10.53 2.64
CA ARG A 75 3.13 -9.24 2.05
C ARG A 75 3.16 -9.31 0.54
N GLY A 76 2.69 -8.26 -0.13
CA GLY A 76 2.80 -8.20 -1.57
C GLY A 76 2.10 -7.02 -2.23
N LYS A 77 1.92 -7.14 -3.54
CA LYS A 77 1.16 -6.19 -4.35
C LYS A 77 -0.29 -6.06 -3.88
N LYS A 78 -0.91 -4.93 -4.19
CA LYS A 78 -2.31 -4.62 -3.87
C LYS A 78 -2.63 -4.85 -2.39
N PHE A 79 -1.70 -4.50 -1.51
CA PHE A 79 -1.74 -4.84 -0.09
C PHE A 79 -2.98 -4.29 0.63
N PHE A 80 -3.51 -3.11 0.23
CA PHE A 80 -4.74 -2.58 0.78
C PHE A 80 -5.97 -3.38 0.32
N ASP A 81 -6.06 -3.69 -0.98
CA ASP A 81 -7.15 -4.49 -1.52
C ASP A 81 -7.18 -5.89 -0.91
N ARG A 82 -6.00 -6.50 -0.73
CA ARG A 82 -5.86 -7.81 -0.08
C ARG A 82 -6.29 -7.79 1.38
N MET A 83 -5.88 -6.77 2.13
CA MET A 83 -6.32 -6.56 3.52
C MET A 83 -7.83 -6.40 3.59
N LYS A 84 -8.42 -5.58 2.72
CA LYS A 84 -9.87 -5.40 2.66
C LYS A 84 -10.60 -6.68 2.29
N ALA A 85 -10.04 -7.49 1.41
CA ALA A 85 -10.64 -8.75 1.02
C ALA A 85 -10.62 -9.76 2.17
N ASP A 86 -9.50 -9.87 2.89
CA ASP A 86 -9.35 -10.80 4.02
C ASP A 86 -10.20 -10.40 5.24
N HIS A 87 -10.25 -9.10 5.55
CA HIS A 87 -11.01 -8.58 6.69
C HIS A 87 -12.38 -8.01 6.31
N LYS A 88 -12.91 -8.38 5.15
CA LYS A 88 -14.16 -7.80 4.63
C LYS A 88 -15.30 -7.90 5.63
N ASP A 89 -15.49 -9.09 6.20
CA ASP A 89 -16.62 -9.36 7.09
C ASP A 89 -16.48 -8.63 8.43
N ASP A 90 -15.26 -8.53 8.95
CA ASP A 90 -14.95 -7.75 10.15
C ASP A 90 -15.26 -6.26 9.93
N ILE A 91 -14.80 -5.70 8.80
CA ILE A 91 -15.05 -4.30 8.43
C ILE A 91 -16.56 -4.03 8.32
N LEU A 92 -17.32 -4.92 7.68
CA LEU A 92 -18.77 -4.76 7.54
C LEU A 92 -19.49 -4.86 8.88
N LYS A 93 -19.07 -5.78 9.74
CA LYS A 93 -19.63 -5.95 11.08
C LYS A 93 -19.40 -4.70 11.94
N ASP A 94 -18.18 -4.16 11.93
CA ASP A 94 -17.84 -2.95 12.69
C ASP A 94 -18.55 -1.71 12.15
N ALA A 95 -18.69 -1.61 10.81
CA ALA A 95 -19.48 -0.55 10.19
C ALA A 95 -20.96 -0.61 10.60
N GLN A 96 -21.56 -1.80 10.62
CA GLN A 96 -22.93 -1.99 11.09
C GLN A 96 -23.07 -1.60 12.57
N ALA A 97 -22.16 -2.05 13.42
CA ALA A 97 -22.17 -1.70 14.84
C ALA A 97 -22.04 -0.18 15.09
N LEU A 98 -21.29 0.53 14.25
CA LEU A 98 -21.21 2.00 14.30
C LEU A 98 -22.56 2.65 13.96
N VAL A 99 -23.25 2.15 12.93
CA VAL A 99 -24.59 2.61 12.55
C VAL A 99 -25.59 2.35 13.67
N ASP A 100 -25.58 1.17 14.27
CA ASP A 100 -26.49 0.78 15.36
C ASP A 100 -26.33 1.68 16.61
N ARG A 101 -25.12 2.20 16.83
CA ARG A 101 -24.83 3.17 17.91
C ARG A 101 -25.15 4.63 17.54
N GLY A 102 -25.77 4.85 16.38
CA GLY A 102 -26.17 6.18 15.90
C GLY A 102 -25.03 7.00 15.30
N GLY A 103 -23.98 6.36 14.78
CA GLY A 103 -22.89 7.03 14.06
C GLY A 103 -21.92 7.83 14.94
N LYS A 104 -21.96 7.62 16.26
CA LYS A 104 -21.01 8.26 17.20
C LYS A 104 -19.72 7.43 17.25
N THR A 105 -18.61 8.05 16.85
CA THR A 105 -17.25 7.54 17.01
C THR A 105 -16.61 8.07 18.28
#